data_AF-A0AA89C2H2-F1
#
_entry.id   AF-A0AA89C2H2-F1
#
_cell.length_a   1.000
_cell.length_b   1.000
_cell.length_c   1.000
_cell.angle_alpha   90.00
_cell.angle_beta   90.00
_cell.angle_gamma   90.00
#
_symmetry.space_group_name_H-M   'P 1'
#
loop_
_entity.id
_entity.type
_entity.pdbx_description
1 polymer ?
#
loop_
_entity_poly.entity_id
_entity_poly.type
_entity_poly.pdbx_seq_one_letter_code
_entity_poly.pdbx_strand_id
1 'polypeptide(L)'
;MNKLAIVGHSFVARLEDSLQGSKIRTIFPYGKDLGLDADVKYFGLRGATTKTYLNSREMVSCELFRPTRVFVQVGGNDISKNSTVISVCEGIRDIVEHLLRIDSVNAVIIGSIFPRRKPRGVSEDYYYNEARKINNFLERHYADHSRVYFWKLRGLQLPKKNIFINDGVHLNDDATATYARQIRMALKCDSIK
;
A
#
# COMPACT_ATOMS: atom_id res chain seq x y z
N MET A 1 -9.73 21.40 -5.22
CA MET A 1 -8.45 20.95 -4.62
C MET A 1 -8.35 19.45 -4.79
N ASN A 2 -7.23 18.95 -5.31
CA ASN A 2 -7.01 17.52 -5.52
C ASN A 2 -6.94 16.80 -4.16
N LYS A 3 -7.68 15.71 -3.98
CA LYS A 3 -7.70 14.91 -2.75
C LYS A 3 -7.10 13.54 -3.00
N LEU A 4 -6.08 13.17 -2.23
CA LEU A 4 -5.34 11.93 -2.40
C LEU A 4 -5.43 11.11 -1.11
N ALA A 5 -5.84 9.85 -1.24
CA ALA A 5 -5.89 8.93 -0.12
C ALA A 5 -4.78 7.88 -0.23
N ILE A 6 -4.16 7.55 0.90
CA ILE A 6 -3.24 6.43 1.03
C ILE A 6 -3.89 5.48 2.03
N VAL A 7 -4.36 4.35 1.54
CA VAL A 7 -5.11 3.35 2.32
C VAL A 7 -4.25 2.11 2.50
N GLY A 8 -4.26 1.53 3.69
CA GLY A 8 -3.52 0.30 3.90
C GLY A 8 -3.37 -0.10 5.35
N HIS A 9 -2.53 -1.10 5.59
CA HIS A 9 -2.34 -1.60 6.94
C HIS A 9 -1.21 -0.88 7.69
N SER A 10 -0.40 -1.62 8.46
CA SER A 10 0.64 -1.08 9.33
C SER A 10 1.71 -0.25 8.61
N PHE A 11 1.99 -0.47 7.32
CA PHE A 11 2.97 0.33 6.58
C PHE A 11 2.48 1.75 6.34
N VAL A 12 1.19 1.94 6.05
CA VAL A 12 0.58 3.26 5.85
C VAL A 12 0.52 4.02 7.16
N ALA A 13 0.05 3.37 8.24
CA ALA A 13 0.00 3.99 9.56
C ALA A 13 1.39 4.43 10.05
N ARG A 14 2.42 3.58 9.85
CA ARG A 14 3.80 3.90 10.27
C ARG A 14 4.45 4.96 9.38
N LEU A 15 4.10 5.02 8.10
CA LEU A 15 4.56 6.07 7.21
C LEU A 15 4.02 7.42 7.68
N GLU A 16 2.73 7.50 8.00
CA GLU A 16 2.13 8.72 8.55
C GLU A 16 2.84 9.17 9.84
N ASP A 17 3.02 8.27 10.81
CA ASP A 17 3.76 8.57 12.05
C ASP A 17 5.17 9.13 11.75
N SER A 18 5.86 8.52 10.79
CA SER A 18 7.24 8.89 10.44
C SER A 18 7.32 10.27 9.77
N LEU A 19 6.31 10.64 8.99
CA LEU A 19 6.22 11.96 8.35
C LEU A 19 5.79 13.03 9.35
N GLN A 20 4.79 12.75 10.20
CA GLN A 20 4.31 13.68 11.22
C GLN A 20 5.38 13.94 12.29
N GLY A 21 6.04 12.89 12.77
CA GLY A 21 7.13 12.97 13.74
C GLY A 21 8.45 13.49 13.17
N SER A 22 8.51 13.87 11.88
CA SER A 22 9.72 14.29 11.18
C SER A 22 10.88 13.28 11.23
N LYS A 23 10.59 12.01 11.52
CA LYS A 23 11.59 10.95 11.75
C LYS A 23 12.46 10.72 10.52
N ILE A 24 11.86 10.81 9.34
CA ILE A 24 12.54 10.63 8.05
C ILE A 24 12.88 11.95 7.34
N ARG A 25 12.70 13.11 7.99
CA ARG A 25 12.78 14.43 7.34
C ARG A 25 14.14 14.73 6.73
N THR A 26 15.22 14.21 7.31
CA THR A 26 16.58 14.37 6.78
C THR A 26 16.81 13.60 5.47
N ILE A 27 16.02 12.56 5.21
CA ILE A 27 16.13 11.69 4.03
C ILE A 27 15.04 12.02 2.99
N PHE A 28 13.84 12.34 3.48
CA PHE A 28 12.68 12.73 2.69
C PHE A 28 12.16 14.07 3.23
N PRO A 29 12.56 15.20 2.64
CA PRO A 29 12.32 16.53 3.21
C PRO A 29 10.87 17.01 3.06
N TYR A 30 10.02 16.22 2.40
CA TYR A 30 8.61 16.51 2.23
C TYR A 30 7.83 16.01 3.44
N GLY A 31 6.84 16.80 3.86
CA GLY A 31 6.00 16.48 5.01
C GLY A 31 4.92 15.45 4.67
N LYS A 32 3.84 15.46 5.46
CA LYS A 32 2.66 14.59 5.26
C LYS A 32 2.02 14.73 3.88
N ASP A 33 2.18 15.88 3.24
CA ASP A 33 1.68 16.18 1.89
C ASP A 33 2.50 15.50 0.77
N LEU A 34 3.61 14.81 1.11
CA LEU A 34 4.55 14.24 0.15
C LEU A 34 5.11 15.26 -0.85
N GLY A 35 5.01 16.56 -0.56
CA GLY A 35 5.39 17.64 -1.49
C GLY A 35 4.52 17.66 -2.74
N LEU A 36 3.25 17.27 -2.61
CA LEU A 36 2.22 17.35 -3.64
C LEU A 36 1.32 18.54 -3.35
N ASP A 37 0.92 19.26 -4.39
CA ASP A 37 -0.09 20.31 -4.30
C ASP A 37 -1.51 19.70 -4.24
N ALA A 38 -1.78 19.01 -3.14
CA ALA A 38 -2.99 18.24 -2.91
C ALA A 38 -3.26 18.05 -1.40
N ASP A 39 -4.53 17.82 -1.05
CA ASP A 39 -4.91 17.37 0.29
C ASP A 39 -4.66 15.86 0.39
N VAL A 40 -3.57 15.47 1.05
CA VAL A 40 -3.15 14.08 1.23
C VAL A 40 -3.58 13.58 2.62
N LYS A 41 -4.32 12.47 2.64
CA LYS A 41 -4.70 11.78 3.89
C LYS A 41 -4.31 10.31 3.89
N TYR A 42 -3.99 9.83 5.09
CA TYR A 42 -3.59 8.46 5.36
C TYR A 42 -4.70 7.77 6.13
N PHE A 43 -5.03 6.55 5.72
CA PHE A 43 -6.03 5.70 6.32
C PHE A 43 -5.34 4.37 6.62
N GLY A 44 -4.56 4.35 7.69
CA GLY A 44 -3.72 3.21 8.06
C GLY A 44 -4.31 2.40 9.20
N LEU A 45 -4.68 1.13 8.97
CA LEU A 45 -5.16 0.24 10.04
C LEU A 45 -4.14 -0.86 10.38
N ARG A 46 -3.51 -0.77 11.55
CA ARG A 46 -2.47 -1.71 11.99
C ARG A 46 -3.03 -3.12 12.17
N GLY A 47 -2.31 -4.11 11.64
CA GLY A 47 -2.68 -5.53 11.77
C GLY A 47 -3.84 -6.00 10.90
N ALA A 48 -4.46 -5.11 10.11
CA ALA A 48 -5.60 -5.47 9.27
C ALA A 48 -5.23 -6.44 8.15
N THR A 49 -6.16 -7.36 7.90
CA THR A 49 -6.34 -8.11 6.65
C THR A 49 -7.23 -7.30 5.70
N THR A 50 -7.33 -7.71 4.44
CA THR A 50 -8.25 -7.10 3.47
C THR A 50 -9.70 -7.03 3.98
N LYS A 51 -10.24 -8.16 4.46
CA LYS A 51 -11.59 -8.26 5.03
C LYS A 51 -11.81 -7.31 6.21
N THR A 52 -10.87 -7.26 7.15
CA THR A 52 -11.01 -6.39 8.33
C THR A 52 -10.84 -4.91 7.98
N TYR A 53 -9.98 -4.61 7.00
CA TYR A 53 -9.80 -3.26 6.48
C TYR A 53 -11.06 -2.74 5.78
N LEU A 54 -11.71 -3.55 4.95
CA LEU A 54 -12.93 -3.16 4.23
C LEU A 54 -14.07 -2.74 5.17
N ASN A 55 -14.17 -3.39 6.34
CA ASN A 55 -15.20 -3.11 7.34
C ASN A 55 -14.76 -2.10 8.43
N SER A 56 -13.66 -1.38 8.20
CA SER A 56 -13.04 -0.54 9.21
C SER A 56 -13.55 0.91 9.21
N ARG A 57 -13.30 1.62 10.31
CA ARG A 57 -13.55 3.07 10.40
C ARG A 57 -12.64 3.86 9.47
N GLU A 58 -11.45 3.36 9.18
CA GLU A 58 -10.50 3.94 8.24
C GLU A 58 -11.05 3.92 6.81
N MET A 59 -11.71 2.84 6.40
CA MET A 59 -12.40 2.78 5.10
C MET A 59 -13.56 3.79 5.04
N VAL A 60 -14.42 3.82 6.05
CA VAL A 60 -15.52 4.80 6.14
C VAL A 60 -14.98 6.24 6.11
N SER A 61 -13.89 6.52 6.82
CA SER A 61 -13.26 7.85 6.83
C SER A 61 -12.68 8.22 5.46
N CYS A 62 -12.15 7.23 4.73
CA CYS A 62 -11.68 7.42 3.35
C CYS A 62 -12.84 7.74 2.41
N GLU A 63 -13.98 7.08 2.54
CA GLU A 63 -15.19 7.40 1.75
C GLU A 63 -15.68 8.82 2.00
N LEU A 64 -15.80 9.21 3.27
CA LEU A 64 -16.22 10.55 3.67
C LEU A 64 -15.25 11.63 3.18
N PHE A 65 -13.96 11.29 3.07
CA PHE A 65 -12.96 12.19 2.52
C PHE A 65 -13.17 12.49 1.04
N ARG A 66 -13.77 11.56 0.29
CA ARG A 66 -14.02 11.62 -1.17
C ARG A 66 -12.72 11.90 -1.96
N PRO A 67 -11.73 10.99 -1.91
CA PRO A 67 -10.51 11.15 -2.68
C PRO A 67 -10.77 11.04 -4.19
N THR A 68 -9.85 11.58 -4.97
CA THR A 68 -9.85 11.44 -6.43
C THR A 68 -8.88 10.35 -6.89
N ARG A 69 -7.75 10.19 -6.19
CA ARG A 69 -6.84 9.07 -6.38
C ARG A 69 -6.56 8.38 -5.07
N VAL A 70 -6.42 7.06 -5.11
CA VAL A 70 -6.18 6.24 -3.93
C VAL A 70 -4.98 5.33 -4.16
N PHE A 71 -3.97 5.40 -3.29
CA PHE A 71 -2.89 4.42 -3.23
C PHE A 71 -3.22 3.36 -2.19
N VAL A 72 -3.22 2.08 -2.57
CA VAL A 72 -3.63 0.94 -1.75
C VAL A 72 -2.43 0.07 -1.41
N GLN A 73 -2.16 -0.15 -0.12
CA GLN A 73 -1.15 -1.09 0.38
C GLN A 73 -1.77 -2.09 1.36
N VAL A 74 -2.27 -3.21 0.80
CA VAL A 74 -2.97 -4.26 1.55
C VAL A 74 -2.57 -5.67 1.11
N GLY A 75 -3.13 -6.72 1.73
CA GLY A 75 -2.96 -8.12 1.33
C GLY A 75 -1.80 -8.85 2.02
N GLY A 76 -0.79 -8.12 2.51
CA GLY A 76 0.38 -8.76 3.11
C GLY A 76 0.10 -9.53 4.40
N ASN A 77 -0.98 -9.20 5.15
CA ASN A 77 -1.38 -9.91 6.36
C ASN A 77 -2.31 -11.10 6.09
N ASP A 78 -2.87 -11.18 4.89
CA ASP A 78 -3.83 -12.20 4.47
C ASP A 78 -3.10 -13.51 4.09
N ILE A 79 -1.83 -13.41 3.69
CA ILE A 79 -0.97 -14.55 3.35
C ILE A 79 -0.71 -15.41 4.60
N SER A 80 -1.27 -16.61 4.58
CA SER A 80 -1.18 -17.62 5.64
C SER A 80 -1.32 -19.04 5.07
N LYS A 81 -1.09 -20.07 5.88
CA LYS A 81 -1.30 -21.48 5.46
C LYS A 81 -2.73 -21.81 5.05
N ASN A 82 -3.70 -21.00 5.49
CA ASN A 82 -5.13 -21.22 5.26
C ASN A 82 -5.69 -20.36 4.13
N SER A 83 -4.87 -19.47 3.56
CA SER A 83 -5.25 -18.63 2.42
C SER A 83 -4.70 -19.21 1.13
N THR A 84 -5.37 -18.92 0.01
CA THR A 84 -4.81 -19.14 -1.32
C THR A 84 -4.43 -17.80 -1.96
N VAL A 85 -3.54 -17.83 -2.96
CA VAL A 85 -3.28 -16.65 -3.82
C VAL A 85 -4.58 -16.02 -4.29
N ILE A 86 -5.53 -16.84 -4.75
CA ILE A 86 -6.81 -16.38 -5.28
C ILE A 86 -7.61 -15.65 -4.20
N SER A 87 -7.75 -16.22 -3.00
CA SER A 87 -8.52 -15.58 -1.93
C SER A 87 -7.91 -14.25 -1.47
N VAL A 88 -6.57 -14.13 -1.49
CA VAL A 88 -5.91 -12.85 -1.17
C VAL A 88 -6.12 -11.83 -2.29
N CYS A 89 -6.02 -12.24 -3.56
CA CYS A 89 -6.32 -11.39 -4.70
C CYS A 89 -7.78 -10.91 -4.67
N GLU A 90 -8.75 -11.77 -4.38
CA GLU A 90 -10.16 -11.42 -4.23
C GLU A 90 -10.36 -10.37 -3.13
N GLY A 91 -9.77 -10.55 -1.95
CA GLY A 91 -9.88 -9.54 -0.89
C GLY A 91 -9.27 -8.19 -1.26
N ILE A 92 -8.18 -8.17 -2.04
CA ILE A 92 -7.61 -6.92 -2.57
C ILE A 92 -8.57 -6.30 -3.61
N ARG A 93 -9.17 -7.12 -4.48
CA ARG A 93 -10.14 -6.68 -5.48
C ARG A 93 -11.39 -6.09 -4.83
N ASP A 94 -11.91 -6.69 -3.77
CA ASP A 94 -13.06 -6.17 -3.04
C ASP A 94 -12.81 -4.75 -2.53
N ILE A 95 -11.60 -4.47 -2.02
CA ILE A 95 -11.18 -3.12 -1.62
C ILE A 95 -11.15 -2.17 -2.82
N VAL A 96 -10.55 -2.60 -3.94
CA VAL A 96 -10.44 -1.78 -5.16
C VAL A 96 -11.83 -1.45 -5.71
N GLU A 97 -12.70 -2.45 -5.85
CA GLU A 97 -14.07 -2.29 -6.34
C GLU A 97 -14.88 -1.37 -5.43
N HIS A 98 -14.72 -1.52 -4.12
CA HIS A 98 -15.35 -0.63 -3.14
C HIS A 98 -14.90 0.83 -3.31
N LEU A 99 -13.60 1.08 -3.46
CA LEU A 99 -13.07 2.42 -3.69
C LEU A 99 -13.54 3.01 -5.03
N LEU A 100 -13.66 2.20 -6.08
CA LEU A 100 -14.12 2.66 -7.41
C LEU A 100 -15.60 3.06 -7.43
N ARG A 101 -16.41 2.61 -6.45
CA ARG A 101 -17.81 3.04 -6.27
C ARG A 101 -17.93 4.44 -5.67
N ILE A 102 -16.86 4.99 -5.11
CA ILE A 102 -16.85 6.39 -4.67
C ILE A 102 -16.75 7.26 -5.92
N ASP A 103 -17.80 8.03 -6.24
CA ASP A 103 -17.90 8.76 -7.52
C ASP A 103 -16.70 9.67 -7.82
N SER A 104 -16.06 10.22 -6.79
CA SER A 104 -14.90 11.10 -6.96
C SER A 104 -13.63 10.38 -7.39
N VAL A 105 -13.51 9.06 -7.13
CA VAL A 105 -12.29 8.29 -7.37
C VAL A 105 -12.14 8.04 -8.87
N ASN A 106 -11.14 8.65 -9.50
CA ASN A 106 -10.81 8.42 -10.90
C ASN A 106 -9.69 7.38 -11.09
N ALA A 107 -8.85 7.14 -10.08
CA ALA A 107 -7.80 6.14 -10.13
C ALA A 107 -7.53 5.45 -8.79
N VAL A 108 -7.31 4.13 -8.84
CA VAL A 108 -6.83 3.31 -7.73
C VAL A 108 -5.48 2.71 -8.11
N ILE A 109 -4.49 2.86 -7.25
CA ILE A 109 -3.12 2.39 -7.48
C ILE A 109 -2.78 1.35 -6.42
N ILE A 110 -2.55 0.12 -6.83
CA ILE A 110 -2.23 -1.00 -5.94
C ILE A 110 -0.72 -1.09 -5.81
N GLY A 111 -0.21 -0.79 -4.62
CA GLY A 111 1.19 -1.01 -4.28
C GLY A 111 1.48 -2.51 -4.13
N SER A 112 2.59 -2.96 -4.72
CA SER A 112 3.01 -4.34 -4.57
C SER A 112 3.21 -4.74 -3.10
N ILE A 113 2.85 -5.98 -2.75
CA ILE A 113 3.07 -6.55 -1.42
C ILE A 113 4.59 -6.63 -1.15
N PHE A 114 5.01 -6.12 0.02
CA PHE A 114 6.39 -6.18 0.48
C PHE A 114 6.81 -7.61 0.87
N PRO A 115 8.10 -7.97 0.72
CA PRO A 115 8.64 -9.16 1.36
C PRO A 115 8.58 -9.04 2.90
N ARG A 116 8.74 -10.16 3.60
CA ARG A 116 8.89 -10.22 5.07
C ARG A 116 9.92 -11.27 5.43
N ARG A 117 10.85 -10.94 6.34
CA ARG A 117 11.83 -11.88 6.91
C ARG A 117 11.22 -12.74 8.02
N LYS A 118 10.25 -12.19 8.76
CA LYS A 118 9.58 -12.89 9.86
C LYS A 118 8.05 -12.84 9.69
N PRO A 119 7.49 -13.43 8.62
CA PRO A 119 6.05 -13.47 8.42
C PRO A 119 5.37 -14.31 9.54
N ARG A 120 4.11 -14.00 9.84
CA ARG A 120 3.36 -14.67 10.90
C ARG A 120 2.83 -16.02 10.41
N GLY A 121 3.14 -17.10 11.13
CA GLY A 121 2.51 -18.42 10.92
C GLY A 121 2.97 -19.19 9.66
N VAL A 122 3.90 -18.66 8.89
CA VAL A 122 4.47 -19.27 7.67
C VAL A 122 5.98 -19.05 7.62
N SER A 123 6.70 -19.80 6.78
CA SER A 123 8.12 -19.53 6.52
C SER A 123 8.30 -18.30 5.64
N GLU A 124 9.50 -17.71 5.67
CA GLU A 124 9.89 -16.62 4.76
C GLU A 124 9.73 -17.02 3.29
N ASP A 125 10.22 -18.20 2.90
CA ASP A 125 10.15 -18.69 1.51
C ASP A 125 8.71 -18.90 1.04
N TYR A 126 7.84 -19.45 1.90
CA TYR A 126 6.43 -19.60 1.59
C TYR A 126 5.79 -18.24 1.36
N TYR A 127 5.98 -17.30 2.29
CA TYR A 127 5.43 -15.96 2.20
C TYR A 127 5.91 -15.24 0.93
N TYR A 128 7.21 -15.29 0.65
CA TYR A 128 7.82 -14.68 -0.52
C TYR A 128 7.22 -15.23 -1.82
N ASN A 129 7.08 -16.56 -1.92
CA ASN A 129 6.50 -17.19 -3.10
C ASN A 129 5.03 -16.78 -3.32
N GLU A 130 4.22 -16.75 -2.27
CA GLU A 130 2.82 -16.34 -2.36
C GLU A 130 2.70 -14.85 -2.69
N ALA A 131 3.43 -13.97 -2.01
CA ALA A 131 3.45 -12.54 -2.31
C ALA A 131 3.86 -12.25 -3.77
N ARG A 132 4.83 -13.00 -4.30
CA ARG A 132 5.25 -12.90 -5.70
C ARG A 132 4.13 -13.32 -6.66
N LYS A 133 3.44 -14.44 -6.40
CA LYS A 133 2.31 -14.89 -7.22
C LYS A 133 1.17 -13.88 -7.20
N ILE A 134 0.82 -13.35 -6.03
CA ILE A 134 -0.22 -12.32 -5.87
C ILE A 134 0.15 -11.06 -6.64
N ASN A 135 1.37 -10.54 -6.46
CA ASN A 135 1.84 -9.36 -7.19
C ASN A 135 1.78 -9.56 -8.71
N ASN A 136 2.25 -10.71 -9.21
CA ASN A 136 2.19 -11.02 -10.65
C ASN A 136 0.76 -11.17 -11.16
N PHE A 137 -0.14 -11.74 -10.35
CA PHE A 137 -1.55 -11.87 -10.71
C PHE A 137 -2.20 -10.50 -10.83
N LEU A 138 -2.05 -9.64 -9.82
CA LEU A 138 -2.65 -8.29 -9.81
C LEU A 138 -2.10 -7.42 -10.93
N GLU A 139 -0.78 -7.49 -11.20
CA GLU A 139 -0.18 -6.79 -12.33
C GLU A 139 -0.81 -7.18 -13.66
N ARG A 140 -0.96 -8.49 -13.92
CA ARG A 140 -1.56 -8.97 -15.17
C ARG A 140 -3.05 -8.68 -15.25
N HIS A 141 -3.75 -8.83 -14.13
CA HIS A 141 -5.20 -8.65 -14.06
C HIS A 141 -5.62 -7.21 -14.37
N TYR A 142 -4.84 -6.23 -13.91
CA TYR A 142 -5.12 -4.82 -14.11
C TYR A 142 -4.30 -4.15 -15.23
N ALA A 143 -3.60 -4.94 -16.07
CA ALA A 143 -2.74 -4.40 -17.13
C ALA A 143 -3.51 -3.49 -18.11
N ASP A 144 -4.74 -3.84 -18.45
CA ASP A 144 -5.57 -3.10 -19.41
C ASP A 144 -6.70 -2.28 -18.73
N HIS A 145 -6.65 -2.14 -17.40
CA HIS A 145 -7.73 -1.48 -16.66
C HIS A 145 -7.57 0.05 -16.69
N SER A 146 -8.61 0.77 -17.13
CA SER A 146 -8.54 2.23 -17.35
C SER A 146 -8.43 3.10 -16.09
N ARG A 147 -8.79 2.54 -14.92
CA ARG A 147 -8.83 3.25 -13.63
C ARG A 147 -8.04 2.56 -12.51
N VAL A 148 -7.40 1.43 -12.77
CA VAL A 148 -6.71 0.65 -11.74
C VAL A 148 -5.33 0.31 -12.24
N TYR A 149 -4.34 0.58 -11.41
CA TYR A 149 -2.94 0.45 -11.80
C TYR A 149 -2.16 -0.34 -10.77
N PHE A 150 -1.30 -1.22 -11.22
CA PHE A 150 -0.38 -1.93 -10.33
C PHE A 150 0.97 -1.21 -10.27
N TRP A 151 1.39 -0.81 -9.07
CA TRP A 151 2.63 -0.08 -8.85
C TRP A 151 3.67 -0.96 -8.15
N LYS A 152 4.71 -1.33 -8.91
CA LYS A 152 5.89 -2.01 -8.37
C LYS A 152 6.68 -1.06 -7.48
N LEU A 153 6.77 -1.38 -6.19
CA LEU A 153 7.58 -0.63 -5.22
C LEU A 153 9.07 -0.97 -5.42
N ARG A 154 9.67 -0.37 -6.46
CA ARG A 154 11.05 -0.63 -6.87
C ARG A 154 12.01 -0.34 -5.72
N GLY A 155 12.98 -1.25 -5.52
CA GLY A 155 13.93 -1.20 -4.41
C GLY A 155 13.40 -1.74 -3.07
N LEU A 156 12.08 -1.99 -2.94
CA LEU A 156 11.46 -2.54 -1.73
C LEU A 156 10.98 -3.98 -1.91
N GLN A 157 10.71 -4.44 -3.14
CA GLN A 157 10.31 -5.83 -3.42
C GLN A 157 11.47 -6.83 -3.37
N LEU A 158 12.63 -6.43 -3.90
CA LEU A 158 13.87 -7.22 -3.93
C LEU A 158 15.03 -6.37 -3.37
N PRO A 159 15.04 -6.13 -2.06
CA PRO A 159 15.98 -5.20 -1.46
C PRO A 159 17.40 -5.79 -1.46
N LYS A 160 18.39 -5.01 -1.90
CA LYS A 160 19.82 -5.37 -1.85
C LYS A 160 20.45 -5.23 -0.45
N LYS A 161 19.76 -4.52 0.45
CA LYS A 161 20.19 -4.24 1.83
C LYS A 161 19.05 -4.60 2.78
N ASN A 162 19.32 -4.70 4.08
CA ASN A 162 18.25 -4.85 5.05
C ASN A 162 17.34 -3.60 5.05
N ILE A 163 16.07 -3.79 4.74
CA ILE A 163 15.05 -2.73 4.74
C ILE A 163 14.13 -2.80 5.97
N PHE A 164 14.31 -3.79 6.84
CA PHE A 164 13.43 -4.02 7.97
C PHE A 164 14.06 -3.60 9.30
N ILE A 165 13.22 -3.23 10.26
CA ILE A 165 13.62 -3.19 11.67
C ILE A 165 13.73 -4.61 12.25
N ASN A 166 14.08 -4.74 13.52
CA ASN A 166 14.37 -6.02 14.18
C ASN A 166 13.22 -7.05 14.11
N ASP A 167 11.99 -6.60 13.92
CA ASP A 167 10.82 -7.47 13.77
C ASP A 167 10.77 -8.19 12.41
N GLY A 168 11.61 -7.83 11.44
CA GLY A 168 11.68 -8.50 10.14
C GLY A 168 10.42 -8.34 9.27
N VAL A 169 9.50 -7.44 9.63
CA VAL A 169 8.24 -7.20 8.91
C VAL A 169 8.14 -5.75 8.50
N HIS A 170 8.46 -4.82 9.39
CA HIS A 170 8.23 -3.40 9.15
C HIS A 170 9.49 -2.69 8.70
N LEU A 171 9.30 -1.64 7.90
CA LEU A 171 10.38 -0.91 7.26
C LEU A 171 11.20 -0.11 8.29
N ASN A 172 12.52 -0.02 8.06
CA ASN A 172 13.39 0.96 8.72
C ASN A 172 13.21 2.36 8.09
N ASP A 173 13.93 3.36 8.59
CA ASP A 173 13.74 4.76 8.20
C ASP A 173 14.13 5.01 6.73
N ASP A 174 15.24 4.44 6.25
CA ASP A 174 15.67 4.52 4.85
C ASP A 174 14.64 3.93 3.88
N ALA A 175 14.11 2.76 4.25
CA ALA A 175 13.10 2.06 3.47
C ALA A 175 11.74 2.77 3.53
N THR A 176 11.39 3.39 4.66
CA THR A 176 10.19 4.21 4.83
C THR A 176 10.28 5.49 3.98
N ALA A 177 11.44 6.15 3.95
CA ALA A 177 11.68 7.27 3.04
C ALA A 177 11.61 6.85 1.56
N THR A 178 12.11 5.65 1.24
CA THR A 178 11.96 5.05 -0.11
C THR A 178 10.50 4.79 -0.44
N TYR A 179 9.72 4.27 0.50
CA TYR A 179 8.30 4.04 0.33
C TYR A 179 7.53 5.34 0.10
N ALA A 180 7.81 6.39 0.87
CA ALA A 180 7.25 7.73 0.68
C ALA A 180 7.53 8.27 -0.74
N ARG A 181 8.77 8.11 -1.24
CA ARG A 181 9.14 8.48 -2.61
C ARG A 181 8.34 7.70 -3.66
N GLN A 182 8.16 6.39 -3.47
CA GLN A 182 7.39 5.56 -4.40
C GLN A 182 5.91 5.97 -4.45
N ILE A 183 5.28 6.21 -3.29
CA ILE A 183 3.88 6.67 -3.23
C ILE A 183 3.74 8.04 -3.90
N ARG A 184 4.65 8.98 -3.61
CA ARG A 184 4.67 10.29 -4.25
C ARG A 184 4.74 10.18 -5.76
N MET A 185 5.62 9.33 -6.29
CA MET A 185 5.75 9.11 -7.74
C MET A 185 4.48 8.51 -8.33
N ALA A 186 3.89 7.51 -7.66
CA ALA A 186 2.66 6.87 -8.09
C ALA A 186 1.50 7.86 -8.17
N LEU A 187 1.30 8.67 -7.12
CA LEU A 187 0.20 9.64 -7.04
C LEU A 187 0.38 10.84 -7.97
N LYS A 188 1.62 11.25 -8.25
CA LYS A 188 1.94 12.35 -9.17
C LYS A 188 1.78 11.95 -10.65
N CYS A 189 1.83 10.67 -10.97
CA CYS A 189 1.79 10.23 -12.36
C CYS A 189 0.38 10.40 -12.94
N ASP A 190 0.23 11.34 -13.89
CA ASP A 190 -1.02 11.56 -14.61
C ASP A 190 -1.23 10.60 -15.78
N SER A 191 -0.22 9.77 -16.06
CA SER A 191 -0.14 8.86 -17.21
C SER A 191 0.26 7.48 -16.74
N ILE A 192 -0.46 6.93 -15.76
CA ILE A 192 -0.24 5.54 -15.39
C ILE A 192 -0.76 4.71 -16.57
N LYS A 193 0.16 4.06 -17.28
CA LYS A 193 -0.08 3.11 -18.36
C LYS A 193 0.71 1.86 -18.03
#